data_AF-A0A502BU88-F1
#
_entry.id   AF-A0A502BU88-F1
#
_cell.length_a   1.000
_cell.length_b   1.000
_cell.length_c   1.000
_cell.angle_alpha   90.00
_cell.angle_beta   90.00
_cell.angle_gamma   90.00
#
_symmetry.space_group_name_H-M   'P 1'
#
loop_
_entity.id
_entity.type
_entity.pdbx_description
1 polymer ?
#
loop_
_entity_poly.entity_id
_entity_poly.type
_entity_poly.pdbx_seq_one_letter_code
_entity_poly.pdbx_strand_id
1 'polypeptide(L)'
;MSKTDKSKAAYVPAEGQKAAIIAAGHLPSAGGGSGETIKLEVLGDIKTAFLEASFYDSQRKGANRAPETRMGRDIVRWAKVGDEIVIGNIGSKLFAAKADATVDTAVFGRLLAAETDPRKVIAKAMKVSGKPKRRQRTVDDFVRNPWVVAGALQRSEGKCELPTCKHQLFVREDGTNYLEVHHVLPLGEGGDDSLSNAAAICPSCHREQHFGENRQQLRQTLATAVAASTAALVTA
;
A
#
# COMPACT_ATOMS: atom_id res chain seq x y z
N MET A 1 5.93 -25.04 -14.07
CA MET A 1 5.35 -23.69 -13.94
C MET A 1 4.24 -23.76 -12.92
N SER A 2 3.96 -22.67 -12.21
CA SER A 2 2.83 -22.64 -11.30
C SER A 2 1.50 -22.69 -12.05
N LYS A 3 0.44 -23.17 -11.41
CA LYS A 3 -0.88 -23.28 -12.04
C LYS A 3 -2.01 -23.17 -11.04
N THR A 4 -3.02 -22.37 -11.38
CA THR A 4 -4.31 -22.35 -10.67
C THR A 4 -5.27 -23.37 -11.29
N ASP A 5 -5.70 -24.35 -10.50
CA ASP A 5 -6.69 -25.36 -10.86
C ASP A 5 -7.95 -25.19 -10.00
N LYS A 6 -8.91 -24.41 -10.53
CA LYS A 6 -10.19 -24.12 -9.85
C LYS A 6 -11.02 -25.39 -9.63
N SER A 7 -10.93 -26.38 -10.52
CA SER A 7 -11.67 -27.64 -10.40
C SER A 7 -11.21 -28.47 -9.20
N LYS A 8 -9.94 -28.33 -8.81
CA LYS A 8 -9.36 -29.00 -7.65
C LYS A 8 -9.25 -28.11 -6.43
N ALA A 9 -9.80 -26.90 -6.49
CA ALA A 9 -9.66 -25.86 -5.49
C ALA A 9 -8.19 -25.69 -5.02
N ALA A 10 -7.25 -25.71 -5.97
CA ALA A 10 -5.83 -25.74 -5.67
C ALA A 10 -5.00 -24.83 -6.58
N TYR A 11 -3.96 -24.24 -6.01
CA TYR A 11 -2.85 -23.62 -6.71
C TYR A 11 -1.62 -24.53 -6.56
N VAL A 12 -0.95 -24.86 -7.66
CA VAL A 12 0.27 -25.65 -7.67
C VAL A 12 1.45 -24.69 -7.77
N PRO A 13 2.24 -24.48 -6.70
CA PRO A 13 3.39 -23.59 -6.73
C PRO A 13 4.54 -24.16 -7.56
N ALA A 14 5.30 -23.27 -8.21
CA ALA A 14 6.54 -23.64 -8.90
C ALA A 14 7.67 -23.95 -7.89
N GLU A 15 8.75 -24.61 -8.34
CA GLU A 15 9.89 -24.96 -7.45
C GLU A 15 10.46 -23.75 -6.68
N GLY A 16 10.69 -22.63 -7.36
CA GLY A 16 11.20 -21.42 -6.69
C GLY A 16 10.24 -20.85 -5.64
N GLN A 17 8.93 -21.00 -5.85
CA GLN A 17 7.91 -20.55 -4.89
C GLN A 17 7.87 -21.46 -3.66
N LYS A 18 7.96 -22.78 -3.88
CA LYS A 18 8.09 -23.75 -2.78
C LYS A 18 9.34 -23.47 -1.96
N ALA A 19 10.47 -23.24 -2.62
CA ALA A 19 11.72 -22.90 -1.95
C ALA A 19 11.60 -21.62 -1.11
N ALA A 20 10.91 -20.60 -1.59
CA ALA A 20 10.67 -19.37 -0.83
C ALA A 20 9.79 -19.60 0.41
N ILE A 21 8.71 -20.38 0.28
CA ILE A 21 7.81 -20.74 1.40
C ILE A 21 8.57 -21.53 2.47
N ILE A 22 9.39 -22.49 2.06
CA ILE A 22 10.23 -23.29 2.95
C ILE A 22 11.32 -22.43 3.61
N ALA A 23 11.97 -21.54 2.85
CA ALA A 23 12.98 -20.62 3.39
C ALA A 23 12.40 -19.63 4.41
N ALA A 24 11.10 -19.34 4.33
CA ALA A 24 10.37 -18.56 5.33
C ALA A 24 10.00 -19.38 6.59
N GLY A 25 10.29 -20.67 6.62
CA GLY A 25 10.05 -21.55 7.76
C GLY A 25 8.78 -22.40 7.66
N HIS A 26 8.11 -22.43 6.50
CA HIS A 26 6.85 -23.16 6.34
C HIS A 26 7.03 -24.44 5.51
N LEU A 27 6.83 -25.59 6.14
CA LEU A 27 6.86 -26.90 5.49
C LEU A 27 5.46 -27.32 5.03
N PRO A 28 5.34 -28.10 3.93
CA PRO A 28 4.05 -28.60 3.50
C PRO A 28 3.51 -29.60 4.53
N SER A 29 2.26 -29.39 4.95
CA SER A 29 1.57 -30.31 5.85
C SER A 29 1.18 -31.61 5.15
N ALA A 30 1.11 -32.70 5.91
CA ALA A 30 0.68 -34.00 5.42
C ALA A 30 -0.86 -34.06 5.35
N GLY A 31 -1.39 -34.13 4.12
CA GLY A 31 -2.81 -34.37 3.86
C GLY A 31 -3.69 -33.12 3.85
N GLY A 32 -4.35 -32.88 2.71
CA GLY A 32 -5.52 -32.01 2.55
C GLY A 32 -5.33 -30.50 2.82
N GLY A 33 -6.24 -29.68 2.27
CA GLY A 33 -6.18 -28.21 2.42
C GLY A 33 -6.67 -27.66 3.77
N SER A 34 -6.98 -28.54 4.74
CA SER A 34 -7.57 -28.21 6.04
C SER A 34 -6.54 -27.94 7.15
N GLY A 35 -5.23 -28.05 6.86
CA GLY A 35 -4.16 -27.73 7.80
C GLY A 35 -4.01 -26.23 8.13
N GLU A 36 -2.98 -25.94 8.94
CA GLU A 36 -2.56 -24.59 9.32
C GLU A 36 -2.34 -23.70 8.09
N THR A 37 -2.74 -22.44 8.21
CA THR A 37 -2.62 -21.46 7.12
C THR A 37 -1.36 -20.63 7.28
N ILE A 38 -0.69 -20.41 6.15
CA ILE A 38 0.39 -19.44 6.02
C ILE A 38 -0.18 -18.12 5.51
N LYS A 39 0.32 -17.02 6.06
CA LYS A 39 -0.08 -15.67 5.64
C LYS A 39 0.88 -15.16 4.57
N LEU A 40 0.33 -14.70 3.44
CA LEU A 40 1.08 -14.02 2.38
C LEU A 40 0.60 -12.58 2.27
N GLU A 41 1.50 -11.61 2.39
CA GLU A 41 1.20 -10.21 2.07
C GLU A 41 1.10 -10.04 0.54
N VAL A 42 0.06 -9.37 0.06
CA VAL A 42 -0.14 -9.18 -1.39
C VAL A 42 0.45 -7.85 -1.82
N LEU A 43 1.34 -7.89 -2.81
CA LEU A 43 1.98 -6.70 -3.36
C LEU A 43 1.30 -6.27 -4.67
N GLY A 44 1.01 -4.98 -4.78
CA GLY A 44 0.46 -4.35 -5.99
C GLY A 44 -1.03 -4.61 -6.23
N ASP A 45 -1.77 -5.10 -5.23
CA ASP A 45 -3.23 -5.22 -5.25
C ASP A 45 -3.83 -4.30 -4.17
N ILE A 46 -4.59 -3.28 -4.59
CA ILE A 46 -5.21 -2.32 -3.68
C ILE A 46 -6.40 -2.90 -2.90
N LYS A 47 -6.99 -4.01 -3.36
CA LYS A 47 -8.19 -4.60 -2.76
C LYS A 47 -7.88 -5.72 -1.78
N THR A 48 -6.74 -6.38 -1.95
CA THR A 48 -6.35 -7.53 -1.15
C THR A 48 -4.99 -7.26 -0.54
N ALA A 49 -4.93 -7.12 0.78
CA ALA A 49 -3.68 -6.84 1.49
C ALA A 49 -2.94 -8.13 1.90
N PHE A 50 -3.66 -9.22 2.16
CA PHE A 50 -3.08 -10.51 2.53
C PHE A 50 -3.95 -11.69 2.09
N LEU A 51 -3.34 -12.87 2.03
CA LEU A 51 -3.97 -14.15 1.76
C LEU A 51 -3.65 -15.11 2.91
N GLU A 52 -4.67 -15.83 3.40
CA GLU A 52 -4.48 -17.00 4.25
C GLU A 52 -4.61 -18.26 3.40
N ALA A 53 -3.47 -18.87 3.08
CA ALA A 53 -3.39 -20.03 2.22
C ALA A 53 -2.94 -21.27 3.00
N SER A 54 -3.49 -22.43 2.68
CA SER A 54 -2.89 -23.69 3.14
C SER A 54 -1.70 -24.06 2.24
N PHE A 55 -0.73 -24.80 2.77
CA PHE A 55 0.41 -25.36 2.03
C PHE A 55 0.61 -26.81 2.44
N TYR A 56 0.44 -27.75 1.49
CA TYR A 56 0.30 -29.17 1.81
C TYR A 56 0.68 -30.09 0.64
N ASP A 57 1.06 -31.31 0.94
CA ASP A 57 1.28 -32.35 -0.06
C ASP A 57 -0.01 -33.15 -0.30
N SER A 58 -0.43 -33.23 -1.57
CA SER A 58 -1.65 -33.96 -1.93
C SER A 58 -1.41 -35.47 -1.82
N GLN A 59 -1.91 -36.09 -0.77
CA GLN A 59 -1.92 -37.54 -0.62
C GLN A 59 -3.15 -38.14 -1.33
N ARG A 60 -2.94 -39.06 -2.27
CA ARG A 60 -4.01 -39.89 -2.84
C ARG A 60 -3.72 -41.35 -2.51
N LYS A 61 -4.60 -42.00 -1.73
CA LYS A 61 -4.53 -43.45 -1.51
C LYS A 61 -4.61 -44.17 -2.87
N GLY A 62 -3.68 -45.09 -3.14
CA GLY A 62 -3.74 -46.02 -4.28
C GLY A 62 -3.27 -45.49 -5.64
N ALA A 63 -2.74 -44.26 -5.74
CA ALA A 63 -2.14 -43.76 -6.96
C ALA A 63 -0.61 -43.91 -6.89
N ASN A 64 -0.01 -44.66 -7.81
CA ASN A 64 1.44 -44.88 -7.91
C ASN A 64 2.19 -43.63 -8.42
N ARG A 65 1.99 -42.48 -7.76
CA ARG A 65 2.52 -41.16 -8.15
C ARG A 65 3.01 -40.41 -6.91
N ALA A 66 4.10 -39.67 -7.07
CA ALA A 66 4.62 -38.81 -6.02
C ALA A 66 3.57 -37.76 -5.58
N PRO A 67 3.51 -37.41 -4.28
CA PRO A 67 2.66 -36.33 -3.79
C PRO A 67 2.94 -35.01 -4.52
N GLU A 68 1.89 -34.28 -4.90
CA GLU A 68 2.00 -32.94 -5.49
C GLU A 68 1.76 -31.90 -4.41
N THR A 69 2.73 -31.03 -4.17
CA THR A 69 2.59 -29.89 -3.25
C THR A 69 1.60 -28.88 -3.82
N ARG A 70 0.66 -28.43 -2.99
CA ARG A 70 -0.43 -27.52 -3.37
C ARG A 70 -0.63 -26.45 -2.32
N MET A 71 -1.30 -25.38 -2.75
CA MET A 71 -1.86 -24.36 -1.90
C MET A 71 -3.37 -24.26 -2.11
N GLY A 72 -4.12 -24.04 -1.03
CA GLY A 72 -5.58 -23.90 -1.05
C GLY A 72 -6.04 -22.55 -0.50
N ARG A 73 -7.37 -22.39 -0.33
CA ARG A 73 -8.01 -21.23 0.32
C ARG A 73 -7.83 -19.93 -0.46
N ASP A 74 -7.39 -18.84 0.18
CA ASP A 74 -7.48 -17.49 -0.37
C ASP A 74 -6.70 -17.31 -1.65
N ILE A 75 -5.52 -17.95 -1.77
CA ILE A 75 -4.73 -17.86 -3.00
C ILE A 75 -5.48 -18.43 -4.20
N VAL A 76 -6.30 -19.47 -4.00
CA VAL A 76 -7.11 -20.05 -5.07
C VAL A 76 -8.28 -19.13 -5.40
N ARG A 77 -8.84 -18.40 -4.44
CA ARG A 77 -9.93 -17.44 -4.69
C ARG A 77 -9.41 -16.20 -5.43
N TRP A 78 -8.27 -15.68 -4.98
CA TRP A 78 -7.60 -14.50 -5.51
C TRP A 78 -7.02 -14.70 -6.92
N ALA A 79 -6.41 -15.86 -7.17
CA ALA A 79 -5.84 -16.21 -8.47
C ALA A 79 -6.92 -16.49 -9.53
N LYS A 80 -6.77 -15.96 -10.74
CA LYS A 80 -7.55 -16.41 -11.92
C LYS A 80 -6.78 -17.50 -12.67
N VAL A 81 -7.49 -18.29 -13.47
CA VAL A 81 -6.85 -19.26 -14.37
C VAL A 81 -6.08 -18.46 -15.42
N GLY A 82 -4.77 -18.72 -15.53
CA GLY A 82 -3.86 -17.99 -16.43
C GLY A 82 -3.07 -16.87 -15.76
N ASP A 83 -3.37 -16.48 -14.53
CA ASP A 83 -2.55 -15.52 -13.79
C ASP A 83 -1.16 -16.11 -13.57
N GLU A 84 -0.12 -15.35 -13.95
CA GLU A 84 1.24 -15.63 -13.51
C GLU A 84 1.42 -15.03 -12.12
N ILE A 85 1.62 -15.88 -11.12
CA ILE A 85 1.77 -15.47 -9.73
C ILE A 85 3.23 -15.65 -9.34
N VAL A 86 3.76 -14.68 -8.60
CA VAL A 86 5.08 -14.73 -7.95
C VAL A 86 4.85 -14.89 -6.46
N ILE A 87 5.55 -15.84 -5.84
CA ILE A 87 5.60 -15.99 -4.38
C ILE A 87 7.07 -15.92 -3.98
N GLY A 88 7.37 -15.05 -3.02
CA GLY A 88 8.72 -14.83 -2.52
C GLY A 88 8.73 -14.53 -1.03
N ASN A 89 9.90 -14.46 -0.42
CA ASN A 89 10.05 -14.13 0.99
C ASN A 89 11.09 -13.03 1.22
N ILE A 90 10.90 -12.26 2.30
CA ILE A 90 11.92 -11.38 2.89
C ILE A 90 11.98 -11.76 4.37
N GLY A 91 13.12 -12.31 4.80
CA GLY A 91 13.18 -12.96 6.11
C GLY A 91 12.17 -14.11 6.20
N SER A 92 11.38 -14.12 7.27
CA SER A 92 10.28 -15.07 7.47
C SER A 92 8.94 -14.62 6.85
N LYS A 93 8.85 -13.39 6.34
CA LYS A 93 7.60 -12.90 5.73
C LYS A 93 7.45 -13.37 4.30
N LEU A 94 6.25 -13.86 3.98
CA LEU A 94 5.88 -14.28 2.62
C LEU A 94 5.08 -13.22 1.91
N PHE A 95 5.33 -13.12 0.60
CA PHE A 95 4.68 -12.18 -0.30
C PHE A 95 4.13 -12.92 -1.52
N ALA A 96 2.97 -12.47 -2.01
CA ALA A 96 2.41 -12.88 -3.29
C ALA A 96 2.15 -11.66 -4.16
N ALA A 97 2.41 -11.77 -5.46
CA ALA A 97 2.09 -10.74 -6.44
C ALA A 97 1.68 -11.39 -7.76
N LYS A 98 0.83 -10.72 -8.54
CA LYS A 98 0.68 -11.08 -9.95
C LYS A 98 1.90 -10.55 -10.71
N ALA A 99 2.35 -11.22 -11.75
CA ALA A 99 3.55 -10.83 -12.48
C ALA A 99 3.42 -9.44 -13.14
N ASP A 100 2.19 -9.04 -13.49
CA ASP A 100 1.84 -7.73 -14.01
C ASP A 100 1.59 -6.67 -12.91
N ALA A 101 1.65 -7.06 -11.64
CA ALA A 101 1.44 -6.14 -10.52
C ALA A 101 2.56 -5.09 -10.48
N THR A 102 2.16 -3.82 -10.39
CA THR A 102 3.11 -2.74 -10.16
C THR A 102 3.32 -2.57 -8.65
N VAL A 103 4.51 -2.94 -8.18
CA VAL A 103 4.89 -2.73 -6.77
C VAL A 103 5.58 -1.38 -6.64
N ASP A 104 5.07 -0.55 -5.73
CA ASP A 104 5.70 0.72 -5.37
C ASP A 104 7.08 0.48 -4.75
N THR A 105 8.11 1.10 -5.33
CA THR A 105 9.50 0.89 -4.91
C THR A 105 9.78 1.38 -3.50
N ALA A 106 9.10 2.41 -3.02
CA ALA A 106 9.24 2.90 -1.65
C ALA A 106 8.55 1.95 -0.66
N VAL A 107 7.42 1.34 -1.03
CA VAL A 107 6.80 0.27 -0.23
C VAL A 107 7.75 -0.92 -0.12
N PHE A 108 8.24 -1.44 -1.24
CA PHE A 108 9.18 -2.57 -1.23
C PHE A 108 10.50 -2.25 -0.52
N GLY A 109 11.03 -1.03 -0.71
CA GLY A 109 12.24 -0.56 -0.03
C GLY A 109 12.09 -0.53 1.49
N ARG A 110 10.94 -0.08 2.01
CA ARG A 110 10.64 -0.11 3.45
C ARG A 110 10.56 -1.55 4.00
N LEU A 111 9.93 -2.47 3.25
CA LEU A 111 9.87 -3.88 3.63
C LEU A 111 11.27 -4.51 3.68
N LEU A 112 12.11 -4.27 2.67
CA LEU A 112 13.50 -4.75 2.68
C LEU A 112 14.28 -4.22 3.88
N ALA A 113 14.11 -2.94 4.21
CA ALA A 113 14.80 -2.31 5.33
C ALA A 113 14.33 -2.85 6.70
N ALA A 114 13.05 -3.21 6.83
CA ALA A 114 12.49 -3.72 8.07
C ALA A 114 12.81 -5.21 8.33
N GLU A 115 12.81 -6.03 7.26
CA GLU A 115 12.80 -7.49 7.37
C GLU A 115 14.13 -8.16 7.00
N THR A 116 15.12 -7.39 6.56
CA THR A 116 16.43 -7.92 6.15
C THR A 116 17.54 -7.34 7.01
N ASP A 117 18.54 -8.18 7.32
CA ASP A 117 19.78 -7.74 7.96
C ASP A 117 20.35 -6.47 7.27
N PRO A 118 20.57 -5.37 8.01
CA PRO A 118 21.00 -4.10 7.44
C PRO A 118 22.32 -4.19 6.66
N ARG A 119 23.27 -5.05 7.08
CA ARG A 119 24.55 -5.21 6.39
C ARG A 119 24.33 -5.87 5.02
N LYS A 120 23.42 -6.84 4.93
CA LYS A 120 23.05 -7.45 3.63
C LYS A 120 22.36 -6.44 2.71
N VAL A 121 21.47 -5.59 3.23
CA VAL A 121 20.80 -4.55 2.44
C VAL A 121 21.83 -3.56 1.88
N ILE A 122 22.69 -3.02 2.75
CA ILE A 122 23.72 -2.05 2.35
C ILE A 122 24.71 -2.67 1.36
N ALA A 123 25.20 -3.89 1.62
CA ALA A 123 26.12 -4.57 0.72
C ALA A 123 25.53 -4.83 -0.67
N LYS A 124 24.22 -5.13 -0.77
CA LYS A 124 23.52 -5.22 -2.05
C LYS A 124 23.38 -3.85 -2.71
N ALA A 125 23.01 -2.82 -1.96
CA ALA A 125 22.84 -1.46 -2.48
C ALA A 125 24.15 -0.90 -3.05
N MET A 126 25.29 -1.11 -2.38
CA MET A 126 26.61 -0.67 -2.85
C MET A 126 27.06 -1.34 -4.17
N LYS A 127 26.52 -2.51 -4.49
CA LYS A 127 26.80 -3.20 -5.76
C LYS A 127 25.95 -2.67 -6.93
N VAL A 128 24.89 -1.92 -6.65
CA VAL A 128 24.05 -1.32 -7.69
C VAL A 128 24.79 -0.13 -8.29
N SER A 129 24.93 -0.12 -9.61
CA SER A 129 25.57 0.97 -10.37
C SER A 129 24.80 1.26 -11.65
N GLY A 130 25.04 2.43 -12.24
CA GLY A 130 24.41 2.87 -13.48
C GLY A 130 23.25 3.86 -13.30
N LYS A 131 22.78 4.40 -14.43
CA LYS A 131 21.66 5.34 -14.46
C LYS A 131 20.34 4.56 -14.42
N PRO A 132 19.35 4.97 -13.59
CA PRO A 132 18.05 4.30 -13.57
C PRO A 132 17.36 4.40 -14.93
N LYS A 133 16.59 3.37 -15.29
CA LYS A 133 15.75 3.40 -16.49
C LYS A 133 14.66 4.45 -16.31
N ARG A 134 14.38 5.21 -17.37
CA ARG A 134 13.22 6.12 -17.40
C ARG A 134 11.94 5.30 -17.52
N ARG A 135 10.93 5.68 -16.74
CA ARG A 135 9.57 5.15 -16.83
C ARG A 135 8.63 6.30 -17.20
N GLN A 136 7.84 6.12 -18.26
CA GLN A 136 6.74 7.02 -18.58
C GLN A 136 5.50 6.61 -17.77
N ARG A 137 4.74 7.59 -17.29
CA ARG A 137 3.47 7.37 -16.58
C ARG A 137 2.43 8.34 -17.12
N THR A 138 1.22 7.84 -17.34
CA THR A 138 0.02 8.66 -17.55
C THR A 138 -0.70 8.75 -16.20
N VAL A 139 -1.15 9.94 -15.83
CA VAL A 139 -1.87 10.19 -14.57
C VAL A 139 -3.11 10.99 -14.89
N ASP A 140 -4.25 10.52 -14.40
CA ASP A 140 -5.48 11.31 -14.36
C ASP A 140 -5.46 12.14 -13.08
N ASP A 141 -5.69 13.45 -13.20
CA ASP A 141 -5.69 14.40 -12.09
C ASP A 141 -6.89 15.35 -12.22
N PHE A 142 -7.28 15.93 -11.10
CA PHE A 142 -8.37 16.90 -11.04
C PHE A 142 -7.84 18.31 -11.30
N VAL A 143 -8.48 19.02 -12.24
CA VAL A 143 -8.24 20.45 -12.43
C VAL A 143 -8.87 21.20 -11.25
N ARG A 144 -8.03 21.69 -10.34
CA ARG A 144 -8.47 22.42 -9.14
C ARG A 144 -8.77 23.88 -9.47
N ASN A 145 -9.81 24.42 -8.86
CA ASN A 145 -10.20 25.81 -8.96
C ASN A 145 -9.20 26.71 -8.20
N PRO A 146 -8.50 27.62 -8.88
CA PRO A 146 -7.49 28.47 -8.24
C PRO A 146 -8.07 29.38 -7.13
N TRP A 147 -9.37 29.73 -7.21
CA TRP A 147 -10.03 30.55 -6.19
C TRP A 147 -10.23 29.80 -4.88
N VAL A 148 -10.48 28.48 -4.94
CA VAL A 148 -10.56 27.63 -3.75
C VAL A 148 -9.20 27.54 -3.07
N VAL A 149 -8.13 27.34 -3.86
CA VAL A 149 -6.75 27.29 -3.36
C VAL A 149 -6.36 28.62 -2.71
N ALA A 150 -6.58 29.74 -3.40
CA ALA A 150 -6.27 31.07 -2.89
C ALA A 150 -7.07 31.40 -1.61
N GLY A 151 -8.37 31.08 -1.61
CA GLY A 151 -9.24 31.30 -0.46
C GLY A 151 -8.79 30.51 0.77
N ALA A 152 -8.40 29.24 0.61
CA ALA A 152 -7.90 28.43 1.73
C ALA A 152 -6.59 28.99 2.30
N LEU A 153 -5.66 29.41 1.44
CA LEU A 153 -4.39 30.01 1.86
C LEU A 153 -4.56 31.37 2.55
N GLN A 154 -5.50 32.19 2.08
CA GLN A 154 -5.81 33.48 2.72
C GLN A 154 -6.50 33.29 4.06
N ARG A 155 -7.52 32.43 4.13
CA ARG A 155 -8.25 32.10 5.36
C ARG A 155 -7.33 31.57 6.46
N SER A 156 -6.27 30.86 6.09
CA SER A 156 -5.35 30.28 7.06
C SER A 156 -4.38 31.29 7.70
N GLU A 157 -4.27 32.50 7.16
CA GLU A 157 -3.35 33.55 7.63
C GLU A 157 -1.91 33.05 7.79
N GLY A 158 -1.47 32.18 6.86
CA GLY A 158 -0.13 31.60 6.90
C GLY A 158 0.09 30.59 8.03
N LYS A 159 -0.97 30.07 8.66
CA LYS A 159 -0.93 29.01 9.69
C LYS A 159 -1.52 27.71 9.14
N CYS A 160 -1.15 26.60 9.77
CA CYS A 160 -1.78 25.31 9.50
C CYS A 160 -3.20 25.31 10.08
N GLU A 161 -4.21 24.97 9.28
CA GLU A 161 -5.61 24.96 9.73
C GLU A 161 -5.99 23.74 10.58
N LEU A 162 -5.08 22.77 10.76
CA LEU A 162 -5.28 21.70 11.73
C LEU A 162 -5.02 22.25 13.15
N PRO A 163 -6.04 22.34 14.04
CA PRO A 163 -5.89 23.02 15.34
C PRO A 163 -4.86 22.39 16.28
N THR A 164 -4.61 21.09 16.14
CA THR A 164 -3.64 20.34 16.96
C THR A 164 -2.21 20.43 16.41
N CYS A 165 -1.98 21.15 15.31
CA CYS A 165 -0.67 21.27 14.68
C CYS A 165 0.33 21.99 15.59
N LYS A 166 1.48 21.34 15.83
CA LYS A 166 2.63 21.90 16.58
C LYS A 166 3.89 22.06 15.71
N HIS A 167 3.77 21.80 14.41
CA HIS A 167 4.91 21.85 13.50
C HIS A 167 5.33 23.29 13.20
N GLN A 168 6.63 23.54 13.24
CA GLN A 168 7.20 24.79 12.76
C GLN A 168 7.13 24.84 11.23
N LEU A 169 6.61 25.95 10.69
CA LEU A 169 6.57 26.20 9.25
C LEU A 169 7.90 26.81 8.81
N PHE A 170 8.38 26.40 7.63
CA PHE A 170 9.48 27.09 6.98
C PHE A 170 8.93 28.22 6.10
N VAL A 171 9.71 29.29 6.00
CA VAL A 171 9.40 30.46 5.20
C VAL A 171 9.94 30.24 3.78
N ARG A 172 9.10 30.55 2.79
CA ARG A 172 9.47 30.53 1.37
C ARG A 172 10.37 31.72 1.04
N GLU A 173 10.98 31.70 -0.14
CA GLU A 173 11.78 32.83 -0.64
C GLU A 173 10.97 34.14 -0.71
N ASP A 174 9.66 34.06 -0.92
CA ASP A 174 8.74 35.21 -0.95
C ASP A 174 8.33 35.74 0.44
N GLY A 175 8.86 35.17 1.53
CA GLY A 175 8.55 35.58 2.90
C GLY A 175 7.28 34.97 3.49
N THR A 176 6.52 34.18 2.73
CA THR A 176 5.30 33.51 3.22
C THR A 176 5.59 32.14 3.82
N ASN A 177 4.75 31.67 4.75
CA ASN A 177 4.87 30.31 5.28
C ASN A 177 4.46 29.26 4.24
N TYR A 178 5.23 28.17 4.11
CA TYR A 178 4.87 27.09 3.19
C TYR A 178 3.74 26.23 3.73
N LEU A 179 2.62 26.20 3.01
CA LEU A 179 1.45 25.36 3.24
C LEU A 179 1.02 24.65 1.95
N GLU A 180 0.31 23.53 2.11
CA GLU A 180 -0.27 22.72 1.04
C GLU A 180 -1.80 22.70 1.19
N VAL A 181 -2.53 22.94 0.08
CA VAL A 181 -4.00 22.86 0.10
C VAL A 181 -4.45 21.41 -0.07
N HIS A 182 -5.21 20.95 0.92
CA HIS A 182 -5.72 19.60 1.06
C HIS A 182 -7.25 19.61 1.08
N HIS A 183 -7.89 18.78 0.25
CA HIS A 183 -9.32 18.53 0.35
C HIS A 183 -9.60 17.56 1.51
N VAL A 184 -10.41 17.98 2.48
CA VAL A 184 -10.73 17.24 3.71
C VAL A 184 -11.42 15.91 3.38
N LEU A 185 -12.46 15.95 2.53
CA LEU A 185 -12.91 14.81 1.75
C LEU A 185 -12.17 14.82 0.41
N PRO A 186 -11.28 13.85 0.14
CA PRO A 186 -10.51 13.82 -1.10
C PRO A 186 -11.40 13.81 -2.35
N LEU A 187 -10.98 14.51 -3.41
CA LEU A 187 -11.70 14.55 -4.68
C LEU A 187 -11.93 13.15 -5.29
N GLY A 188 -10.92 12.28 -5.19
CA GLY A 188 -11.02 10.88 -5.64
C GLY A 188 -11.98 10.01 -4.80
N GLU A 189 -12.40 10.49 -3.62
CA GLU A 189 -13.42 9.88 -2.77
C GLU A 189 -14.80 10.57 -2.94
N GLY A 190 -14.96 11.45 -3.92
CA GLY A 190 -16.20 12.17 -4.21
C GLY A 190 -16.35 13.50 -3.46
N GLY A 191 -15.26 14.06 -2.92
CA GLY A 191 -15.28 15.40 -2.32
C GLY A 191 -15.39 16.52 -3.35
N ASP A 192 -16.06 17.60 -2.98
CA ASP A 192 -16.21 18.77 -3.83
C ASP A 192 -14.98 19.67 -3.80
N ASP A 193 -14.70 20.35 -4.92
CA ASP A 193 -13.71 21.41 -4.96
C ASP A 193 -14.31 22.74 -4.48
N SER A 194 -14.47 22.86 -3.16
CA SER A 194 -15.11 23.98 -2.50
C SER A 194 -14.26 24.49 -1.32
N LEU A 195 -14.44 25.76 -0.98
CA LEU A 195 -13.69 26.38 0.12
C LEU A 195 -13.98 25.70 1.48
N SER A 196 -15.20 25.19 1.69
CA SER A 196 -15.58 24.44 2.89
C SER A 196 -14.99 23.03 2.97
N ASN A 197 -14.52 22.48 1.84
CA ASN A 197 -13.85 21.18 1.77
C ASN A 197 -12.33 21.32 1.60
N ALA A 198 -11.77 22.52 1.45
CA ALA A 198 -10.34 22.73 1.27
C ALA A 198 -9.70 23.34 2.53
N ALA A 199 -8.51 22.88 2.90
CA ALA A 199 -7.75 23.38 4.03
C ALA A 199 -6.28 23.63 3.67
N ALA A 200 -5.69 24.72 4.15
CA ALA A 200 -4.26 24.95 4.06
C ALA A 200 -3.55 24.34 5.29
N ILE A 201 -2.72 23.32 5.07
CA ILE A 201 -2.05 22.58 6.14
C ILE A 201 -0.55 22.42 5.85
N CYS A 202 0.23 22.15 6.90
CA CYS A 202 1.67 21.93 6.73
C CYS A 202 1.96 20.56 6.08
N PRO A 203 3.15 20.36 5.49
CA PRO A 203 3.50 19.09 4.83
C PRO A 203 3.36 17.87 5.75
N SER A 204 3.72 18.00 7.03
CA SER A 204 3.60 16.89 8.00
C SER A 204 2.14 16.50 8.24
N CYS A 205 1.28 17.48 8.56
CA CYS A 205 -0.15 17.24 8.76
C CYS A 205 -0.82 16.74 7.47
N HIS A 206 -0.38 17.22 6.30
CA HIS A 206 -0.90 16.73 5.02
C HIS A 206 -0.59 15.24 4.81
N ARG A 207 0.66 14.81 5.07
CA ARG A 207 1.03 13.39 4.94
C ARG A 207 0.36 12.52 6.00
N GLU A 208 0.16 13.03 7.22
CA GLU A 208 -0.54 12.32 8.28
C GLU A 208 -2.03 12.09 7.94
N GLN A 209 -2.69 13.05 7.28
CA GLN A 209 -4.06 12.85 6.79
C GLN A 209 -4.18 11.73 5.73
N HIS A 210 -3.11 11.46 4.98
CA HIS A 210 -3.10 10.36 3.98
C HIS A 210 -2.72 9.02 4.61
N PHE A 211 -1.66 9.01 5.42
CA PHE A 211 -0.96 7.79 5.83
C PHE A 211 -0.94 7.52 7.33
N GLY A 212 -1.38 8.47 8.15
CA GLY A 212 -1.37 8.36 9.60
C GLY A 212 -2.42 7.38 10.12
N GLU A 213 -2.10 6.71 11.23
CA GLU A 213 -3.01 5.79 11.93
C GLU A 213 -4.31 6.50 12.36
N ASN A 214 -4.20 7.74 12.83
CA ASN A 214 -5.32 8.55 13.31
C ASN A 214 -5.96 9.43 12.22
N ARG A 215 -5.72 9.15 10.93
CA ARG A 215 -6.19 10.01 9.82
C ARG A 215 -7.70 10.29 9.83
N GLN A 216 -8.53 9.34 10.27
CA GLN A 216 -9.99 9.55 10.32
C GLN A 216 -10.37 10.58 11.38
N GLN A 217 -9.74 10.50 12.56
CA GLN A 217 -9.95 11.47 13.64
C GLN A 217 -9.45 12.86 13.21
N LEU A 218 -8.25 12.93 12.60
CA LEU A 218 -7.68 14.18 12.11
C LEU A 218 -8.52 14.81 10.99
N ARG A 219 -9.07 14.00 10.08
CA ARG A 219 -10.01 14.46 9.04
C ARG A 219 -11.23 15.11 9.67
N GLN A 220 -11.82 14.48 10.69
CA GLN A 220 -12.97 15.03 11.40
C GLN A 220 -12.63 16.35 12.11
N THR A 221 -11.50 16.40 12.83
CA THR A 221 -11.03 17.62 13.50
C THR A 221 -10.81 18.76 12.49
N LEU A 222 -10.18 18.46 11.36
CA LEU A 222 -9.95 19.45 10.31
C LEU A 222 -11.26 19.92 9.66
N ALA A 223 -12.20 19.01 9.40
CA ALA A 223 -13.52 19.36 8.86
C ALA A 223 -14.25 20.37 9.74
N THR A 224 -14.27 20.13 11.06
CA THR A 224 -14.90 21.03 12.03
C THR A 224 -14.21 22.40 12.03
N ALA A 225 -12.88 22.44 12.00
CA ALA A 225 -12.13 23.70 11.98
C ALA A 225 -12.40 24.50 10.71
N VAL A 226 -12.35 23.86 9.53
CA VAL A 226 -12.60 24.52 8.24
C VAL A 226 -14.03 25.05 8.15
N ALA A 227 -15.02 24.27 8.62
CA ALA A 227 -16.41 24.71 8.65
C ALA A 227 -16.60 25.96 9.52
N ALA A 228 -16.01 25.98 10.72
CA ALA A 228 -16.06 27.13 11.62
C ALA A 228 -15.39 28.38 11.01
N SER A 229 -14.18 28.24 10.47
CA SER A 229 -13.45 29.35 9.85
C SER A 229 -14.15 29.88 8.60
N THR A 230 -14.76 29.01 7.79
CA THR A 230 -15.47 29.41 6.57
C THR A 230 -16.77 30.15 6.91
N ALA A 231 -17.52 29.67 7.91
CA ALA A 231 -18.74 30.34 8.35
C ALA A 231 -18.46 31.77 8.87
N ALA A 232 -17.38 31.96 9.62
CA ALA A 232 -16.97 33.26 10.16
C ALA A 232 -16.68 34.30 9.06
N LEU A 233 -16.17 33.88 7.89
CA LEU A 233 -15.88 34.75 6.75
C LEU A 233 -17.12 35.21 5.99
N VAL A 234 -18.22 34.43 6.02
CA VAL A 234 -19.47 34.79 5.32
C VAL A 234 -20.32 35.77 6.14
N THR A 235 -20.06 35.85 7.44
CA THR A 235 -20.76 36.75 8.38
C THR A 235 -20.07 38.09 8.64
N ALA A 236 -18.86 38.27 8.12
CA ALA A 236 -18.04 39.49 8.27
C ALA A 236 -18.17 40.39 7.04
#